data_AF-A0A3S4WTC3-F1
#
_entry.id   AF-A0A3S4WTC3-F1
#
_cell.length_a   1.000
_cell.length_b   1.000
_cell.length_c   1.000
_cell.angle_alpha   90.00
_cell.angle_beta   90.00
_cell.angle_gamma   90.00
#
_symmetry.space_group_name_H-M   'P 1'
#
loop_
_entity.id
_entity.type
_entity.pdbx_description
1 polymer ?
#
loop_
_entity_poly.entity_id
_entity_poly.type
_entity_poly.pdbx_seq_one_letter_code
_entity_poly.pdbx_strand_id
1 'polypeptide(L)' 'MAAFSLRPVEPGYCVVETPGSLAFQGRLLFANPRSAAARYFMQLNADTPWLKPGQIVIVVDPEHTNL' A
#
# COMPACT_ATOMS: atom_id res chain seq x y z
N MET A 1 5.27 -0.81 -14.93
CA MET A 1 4.29 0.28 -14.68
C MET A 1 2.99 -0.36 -14.25
N ALA A 2 2.69 -0.38 -12.95
CA ALA A 2 1.38 -0.81 -12.48
C ALA A 2 0.38 0.33 -12.70
N ALA A 3 -0.59 0.11 -13.59
CA ALA A 3 -1.71 1.03 -13.76
C ALA A 3 -2.68 0.84 -12.59
N PHE A 4 -2.75 1.78 -11.67
CA PHE A 4 -3.72 1.72 -10.58
C PHE A 4 -5.05 2.30 -11.05
N SER A 5 -6.06 1.42 -11.09
CA SER A 5 -7.44 1.74 -11.44
C SER A 5 -8.06 2.64 -10.36
N LEU A 6 -8.96 3.56 -10.74
CA LEU A 6 -9.83 4.33 -9.83
C LEU A 6 -10.85 3.44 -9.07
N ARG A 7 -10.56 2.14 -8.94
CA ARG A 7 -11.42 1.13 -8.31
C ARG A 7 -10.92 0.85 -6.89
N PRO A 8 -11.83 0.41 -5.99
CA PRO A 8 -11.46 -0.06 -4.66
C PRO A 8 -10.32 -1.07 -4.74
N VAL A 9 -9.34 -0.96 -3.85
CA VAL A 9 -8.20 -1.89 -3.81
C VAL A 9 -8.65 -3.16 -3.10
N GLU A 10 -8.78 -4.26 -3.84
CA GLU A 10 -9.04 -5.57 -3.24
C GLU A 10 -7.91 -5.92 -2.24
N PRO A 11 -8.24 -6.57 -1.11
CA PRO A 11 -7.23 -7.05 -0.17
C PRO A 11 -6.18 -7.89 -0.89
N GLY A 12 -4.91 -7.52 -0.74
CA GLY A 12 -3.82 -8.16 -1.45
C GLY A 12 -2.46 -7.83 -0.89
N TYR A 13 -1.43 -8.10 -1.69
CA TYR A 13 -0.05 -7.82 -1.32
C TYR A 13 0.72 -7.25 -2.50
N CYS A 14 1.74 -6.45 -2.20
CA CYS A 14 2.72 -6.00 -3.17
C CYS A 14 4.10 -6.49 -2.76
N VAL A 15 4.91 -6.85 -3.76
CA VAL A 15 6.33 -7.11 -3.57
C VAL A 15 7.06 -5.79 -3.77
N VAL A 16 7.88 -5.40 -2.81
CA VAL A 16 8.66 -4.17 -2.88
C VAL A 16 9.72 -4.35 -3.96
N GLU A 17 9.74 -3.46 -4.95
CA GLU A 17 10.76 -3.47 -6.01
C GLU A 17 11.86 -2.45 -5.74
N THR A 18 11.49 -1.25 -5.27
CA THR A 18 12.44 -0.17 -4.97
C THR A 18 12.58 -0.02 -3.45
N PRO A 19 13.81 -0.01 -2.89
CA PRO A 19 14.01 0.20 -1.47
C PRO A 19 13.54 1.59 -1.04
N GLY A 20 13.06 1.72 0.20
CA GLY A 20 12.72 3.03 0.74
C GLY A 20 11.87 2.97 1.99
N SER A 21 11.48 4.12 2.51
CA SER A 21 10.63 4.19 3.68
C SER A 21 9.21 3.69 3.39
N LEU A 22 8.49 3.27 4.44
CA LEU A 22 7.07 2.91 4.32
C LEU A 22 6.24 4.04 3.70
N ALA A 23 6.52 5.29 4.09
CA ALA A 23 5.88 6.48 3.52
C ALA A 23 6.23 6.73 2.05
N PHE A 24 7.40 6.28 1.59
CA PHE A 24 7.74 6.31 0.17
C PHE A 24 6.91 5.29 -0.60
N GLN A 25 6.79 4.05 -0.10
CA GLN A 25 5.94 3.04 -0.74
C GLN A 25 4.47 3.46 -0.79
N GLY A 26 3.94 4.05 0.28
CA GLY A 26 2.58 4.58 0.29
C GLY A 26 2.34 5.63 -0.80
N ARG A 27 3.34 6.46 -1.12
CA ARG A 27 3.24 7.44 -2.22
C ARG A 27 3.32 6.81 -3.60
N LEU A 28 3.99 5.66 -3.75
CA LEU A 28 4.02 4.92 -5.00
C LEU A 28 2.70 4.17 -5.24
N LEU A 29 2.10 3.61 -4.19
CA LEU A 29 0.91 2.79 -4.28
C LEU A 29 -0.39 3.60 -4.34
N PHE A 30 -0.46 4.73 -3.63
CA PHE A 30 -1.69 5.50 -3.49
C PHE A 30 -1.56 6.89 -4.12
N ALA A 31 -2.43 7.19 -5.08
CA ALA A 31 -2.53 8.52 -5.69
C ALA A 31 -2.88 9.61 -4.66
N ASN A 32 -3.66 9.28 -3.62
CA ASN A 32 -3.98 10.17 -2.50
C ASN A 32 -3.41 9.60 -1.18
N PRO A 33 -2.31 10.16 -0.65
CA PRO A 33 -1.71 9.72 0.62
C PRO A 33 -2.59 9.91 1.86
N ARG A 34 -3.70 10.66 1.75
CA ARG A 34 -4.66 10.87 2.84
C ARG A 34 -5.87 9.95 2.78
N SER A 35 -5.94 9.05 1.80
CA SER A 35 -7.03 8.07 1.70
C SER A 35 -7.04 7.12 2.91
N ALA A 36 -8.21 6.51 3.18
CA ALA A 36 -8.35 5.50 4.23
C ALA A 36 -7.42 4.30 3.97
N ALA A 37 -7.38 3.81 2.72
CA ALA A 37 -6.47 2.75 2.30
C ALA A 37 -4.98 3.10 2.52
N ALA A 38 -4.55 4.32 2.21
CA ALA A 38 -3.17 4.74 2.43
C ALA A 38 -2.81 4.79 3.93
N ARG A 39 -3.72 5.31 4.76
CA ARG A 39 -3.53 5.32 6.23
C ARG A 39 -3.50 3.91 6.80
N TYR A 40 -4.39 3.04 6.34
CA TYR A 40 -4.47 1.67 6.80
C TYR A 40 -3.24 0.84 6.38
N PHE A 41 -2.75 1.03 5.16
CA PHE A 41 -1.47 0.49 4.70
C PHE A 41 -0.31 0.89 5.63
N MET A 42 -0.23 2.17 6.02
CA MET A 42 0.82 2.64 6.93
C MET A 42 0.72 2.00 8.31
N GLN A 43 -0.49 1.74 8.80
CA GLN A 43 -0.72 1.09 10.10
C GLN A 43 -0.36 -0.39 10.06
N LEU A 44 -0.82 -1.11 9.03
CA LEU A 44 -0.60 -2.55 8.88
C LEU A 44 0.89 -2.92 8.78
N ASN A 45 1.69 -2.04 8.18
CA ASN A 45 3.11 -2.32 7.92
C ASN A 45 4.03 -1.48 8.83
N ALA A 46 3.50 -0.88 9.91
CA ALA A 46 4.20 0.10 10.76
C ALA A 46 5.50 -0.42 11.38
N ASP A 47 5.58 -1.74 11.63
CA ASP A 47 6.76 -2.39 12.22
C ASP A 47 7.98 -2.39 11.29
N THR A 48 7.80 -2.06 10.00
CA THR A 48 8.88 -2.02 9.01
C THR A 48 9.04 -0.62 8.40
N PRO A 49 9.70 0.32 9.10
CA PRO A 49 9.83 1.70 8.63
C PRO A 49 10.67 1.85 7.36
N TRP A 50 11.58 0.90 7.09
CA TRP A 50 12.39 0.82 5.87
C TRP A 50 12.23 -0.54 5.20
N LEU A 51 11.81 -0.51 3.94
CA LEU A 51 11.46 -1.69 3.14
C LEU A 51 12.56 -1.99 2.12
N LYS A 52 12.84 -3.29 1.95
CA LYS A 52 13.87 -3.81 1.03
C LYS A 52 13.22 -4.50 -0.17
N PRO A 53 13.91 -4.58 -1.33
CA PRO A 53 13.42 -5.33 -2.47
C PRO A 53 13.13 -6.79 -2.13
N GLY A 54 12.05 -7.34 -2.67
CA GLY A 54 11.58 -8.70 -2.42
C GLY A 54 10.74 -8.86 -1.15
N GLN A 55 10.66 -7.83 -0.29
CA GLN A 55 9.77 -7.87 0.86
C GLN A 55 8.30 -7.75 0.42
N ILE A 56 7.41 -8.48 1.10
CA ILE A 56 5.97 -8.41 0.87
C ILE A 56 5.35 -7.41 1.83
N VAL A 57 4.51 -6.52 1.32
CA VAL A 57 3.69 -5.60 2.12
C VAL A 57 2.21 -5.83 1.84
N ILE A 58 1.40 -5.72 2.90
CA ILE A 58 -0.04 -5.93 2.81
C ILE A 58 -0.70 -4.64 2.36
N VAL A 59 -1.62 -4.74 1.40
CA VAL A 59 -2.41 -3.62 0.88
C VAL A 59 -3.89 -3.98 0.98
N VAL A 60 -4.66 -3.16 1.69
CA VAL A 60 -6.09 -3.37 1.90
C VAL A 60 -6.78 -2.02 1.87
N ASP A 61 -7.92 -1.93 1.17
CA ASP A 61 -8.86 -0.83 1.34
C ASP A 61 -9.88 -1.19 2.43
N PRO A 62 -9.83 -0.55 3.62
CA PRO A 62 -10.74 -0.88 4.73
C PRO A 62 -12.20 -0.52 4.42
N GLU A 63 -12.45 0.35 3.43
CA GLU A 63 -13.79 0.74 3.01
C GLU A 63 -14.34 -0.19 1.90
N HIS A 64 -13.56 -1.19 1.48
CA HIS A 64 -14.02 -2.18 0.51
C HIS A 64 -15.08 -3.09 1.13
N THR A 65 -16.34 -2.74 0.91
CA THR A 65 -17.48 -3.62 1.22
C THR A 65 -17.68 -4.57 0.05
N ASN A 66 -17.50 -5.87 0.27
CA ASN A 66 -17.90 -6.92 -0.67
C ASN A 66 -19.44 -6.94 -0.77
N LEU A 67 -20.03 -6.12 -1.64
CA LEU A 67 -21.45 -6.21 -2.03
C LEU A 67 -21.58 -6.77 -3.44
#